data_AF-A0A7S3HLK2-F1
#
_entry.id   AF-A0A7S3HLK2-F1
#
_cell.length_a   1.000
_cell.length_b   1.000
_cell.length_c   1.000
_cell.angle_alpha   90.00
_cell.angle_beta   90.00
_cell.angle_gamma   90.00
#
_symmetry.space_group_name_H-M   'P 1'
#
loop_
_entity.id
_entity.type
_entity.pdbx_description
1 polymer ?
#
loop_
_entity_poly.entity_id
_entity_poly.type
_entity_poly.pdbx_seq_one_letter_code
_entity_poly.pdbx_strand_id
1 'polypeptide(L)'
;TSNQLDALITATLREIQISASMLADACAVTPKQFWKVSDLYCSVITTAGYDTSAYAAATEGFTILGQFVTKRDPHSSLSLFCDFSLFKLANTLVNNPRKRVGILRLLHAFSPSDAPSHVQCIKRLQSIVPDLAVFIHCLTILSSNESHVDELLLDLYSYYASIGLGLPSPKIRAGAVSMLQSLLPQAELIVASNLPLLEKLIEGGGVWWELQANLVSLCGSYLAIQKHKGRGASRSRLYSGEGKERDSGKSDDEADIVAGSNSIAMRILYSILGESSVMQGILQLAAVNLAETVGYSAEFDALYLGILQRIENPAELRYLLGLELTLPTDDPLPTKALPLPSSSGMPYLLFPVIDRWNPLVVAKIVEQAAREESTERLSAFDLQLLHAAVRSQLNAAAQTNAEYGLTGPWVDLYEVVKNFVYVAFCDPECAPHAVGLVTVYMFNSKLRDTILADPRFAGIFRLMYGNEALQNGEDHVMACQFIFESFLKDTFASGAPLNTAVQQALSHFSKSTPTVFANAPSLQKLLKEFAAQ
;
A
#
# COMPACT_ATOMS: atom_id res chain seq x y z
N THR A 1 30.36 -20.95 -14.78
CA THR A 1 31.44 -20.33 -13.98
C THR A 1 30.96 -19.08 -13.25
N SER A 2 30.31 -18.11 -13.90
CA SER A 2 29.80 -16.88 -13.25
C SER A 2 28.93 -17.13 -12.00
N ASN A 3 27.95 -18.04 -12.08
CA ASN A 3 27.06 -18.34 -10.94
C ASN A 3 27.77 -19.05 -9.78
N GLN A 4 28.78 -19.87 -10.07
CA GLN A 4 29.57 -20.54 -9.03
C GLN A 4 30.46 -19.56 -8.27
N LEU A 5 31.05 -18.59 -8.99
CA LEU A 5 31.84 -17.54 -8.37
C LEU A 5 30.97 -16.62 -7.52
N ASP A 6 29.79 -16.19 -8.02
CA ASP A 6 28.84 -15.39 -7.24
C ASP A 6 28.42 -16.13 -5.96
N ALA A 7 28.06 -17.41 -6.06
CA ALA A 7 27.68 -18.22 -4.91
C ALA A 7 28.82 -18.38 -3.88
N LEU A 8 30.07 -18.56 -4.33
CA LEU A 8 31.24 -18.64 -3.46
C LEU A 8 31.49 -17.32 -2.72
N ILE A 9 31.46 -16.19 -3.45
CA ILE A 9 31.63 -14.85 -2.85
C ILE A 9 30.53 -14.60 -1.82
N THR A 10 29.28 -14.91 -2.16
CA THR A 10 28.13 -14.78 -1.25
C THR A 10 28.30 -15.60 0.02
N ALA A 11 28.72 -16.87 -0.10
CA ALA A 11 28.97 -17.72 1.05
C ALA A 11 30.07 -17.16 1.96
N THR A 12 31.20 -16.73 1.38
CA THR A 12 32.30 -16.12 2.13
C THR A 12 31.88 -14.83 2.84
N LEU A 13 31.13 -13.94 2.18
CA LEU A 13 30.68 -12.68 2.79
C LEU A 13 29.70 -12.91 3.94
N ARG A 14 28.83 -13.93 3.84
CA ARG A 14 27.92 -14.32 4.94
C ARG A 14 28.67 -14.90 6.13
N GLU A 15 29.74 -15.66 5.91
CA GLU A 15 30.60 -16.15 6.99
C GLU A 15 31.31 -14.98 7.72
N ILE A 16 31.79 -14.00 6.95
CA ILE A 16 32.36 -12.76 7.50
C ILE A 16 31.31 -11.97 8.31
N GLN A 17 30.08 -11.88 7.81
CA GLN A 17 28.96 -11.20 8.48
C GLN A 17 28.64 -11.82 9.85
N ILE A 18 28.74 -13.14 10.01
CA ILE A 18 28.58 -13.81 11.32
C ILE A 18 29.62 -13.30 12.34
N SER A 19 30.80 -12.93 11.87
CA SER A 19 31.90 -12.40 12.68
C SER A 19 31.91 -10.85 12.78
N ALA A 20 30.85 -10.17 12.33
CA ALA A 20 30.84 -8.71 12.18
C ALA A 20 31.10 -7.94 13.49
N SER A 21 30.64 -8.45 14.64
CA SER A 21 30.89 -7.80 15.94
C SER A 21 32.37 -7.78 16.33
N MET A 22 33.06 -8.93 16.18
CA MET A 22 34.50 -9.02 16.43
C MET A 22 35.31 -8.19 15.44
N LEU A 23 34.88 -8.15 14.18
CA LEU A 23 35.49 -7.30 13.16
C LEU A 23 35.31 -5.82 13.47
N ALA A 24 34.15 -5.42 14.01
CA ALA A 24 33.88 -4.06 14.42
C ALA A 24 34.83 -3.62 15.55
N ASP A 25 35.08 -4.48 16.53
CA ASP A 25 36.06 -4.20 17.59
C ASP A 25 37.46 -3.97 16.99
N ALA A 26 37.92 -4.80 16.05
CA ALA A 26 39.21 -4.62 15.41
C ALA A 26 39.27 -3.35 14.54
N CYS A 27 38.18 -3.02 13.84
CA CYS A 27 38.07 -1.84 12.99
C CYS A 27 38.08 -0.53 13.80
N ALA A 28 37.44 -0.52 14.97
CA ALA A 28 37.43 0.62 15.88
C ALA A 28 38.81 0.91 16.50
N VAL A 29 39.65 -0.12 16.67
CA VAL A 29 40.98 0.04 17.30
C VAL A 29 42.01 0.63 16.34
N THR A 30 42.04 0.23 15.06
CA THR A 30 43.01 0.78 14.09
C THR A 30 42.42 1.03 12.70
N PRO A 31 42.68 2.21 12.08
CA PRO A 31 42.25 2.50 10.71
C PRO A 31 42.74 1.48 9.67
N LYS A 32 43.91 0.86 9.91
CA LYS A 32 44.49 -0.15 9.03
C LYS A 32 43.64 -1.40 8.92
N GLN A 33 43.00 -1.84 10.01
CA GLN A 33 42.12 -3.01 9.97
C GLN A 33 40.82 -2.67 9.26
N PHE A 34 40.25 -1.49 9.53
CA PHE A 34 39.08 -1.00 8.79
C PHE A 34 39.34 -0.93 7.29
N TRP A 35 40.47 -0.36 6.88
CA TRP A 35 40.84 -0.23 5.46
C TRP A 35 40.85 -1.59 4.74
N LYS A 36 41.38 -2.66 5.36
CA LYS A 36 41.41 -4.00 4.75
C LYS A 36 40.00 -4.56 4.53
N VAL A 37 39.15 -4.44 5.55
CA VAL A 37 37.77 -4.94 5.48
C VAL A 37 36.96 -4.11 4.46
N SER A 38 37.11 -2.79 4.50
CA SER A 38 36.53 -1.87 3.53
C SER A 38 36.97 -2.19 2.10
N ASP A 39 38.25 -2.50 1.86
CA ASP A 39 38.75 -2.85 0.54
C ASP A 39 38.07 -4.07 -0.06
N LEU A 40 37.89 -5.12 0.75
CA LEU A 40 37.17 -6.33 0.36
C LEU A 40 35.72 -6.02 -0.03
N TYR A 41 34.96 -5.36 0.84
CA TYR A 41 33.55 -5.06 0.57
C TYR A 41 33.38 -4.08 -0.61
N CYS A 42 34.18 -3.01 -0.68
CA CYS A 42 34.12 -2.05 -1.77
C CYS A 42 34.48 -2.69 -3.12
N SER A 43 35.44 -3.63 -3.15
CA SER A 43 35.77 -4.38 -4.37
C SER A 43 34.58 -5.18 -4.89
N VAL A 44 33.86 -5.89 -4.01
CA VAL A 44 32.65 -6.63 -4.42
C VAL A 44 31.53 -5.67 -4.83
N ILE A 45 31.26 -4.62 -4.05
CA ILE A 45 30.20 -3.65 -4.32
C ILE A 45 30.41 -2.95 -5.66
N THR A 46 31.66 -2.61 -6.02
CA THR A 46 31.98 -1.93 -7.29
C THR A 46 31.88 -2.89 -8.48
N THR A 47 32.35 -4.13 -8.35
CA THR A 47 32.50 -5.07 -9.48
C THR A 47 31.30 -5.99 -9.72
N ALA A 48 30.59 -6.44 -8.67
CA ALA A 48 29.45 -7.36 -8.81
C ALA A 48 28.26 -6.69 -9.52
N GLY A 49 27.46 -7.46 -10.27
CA GLY A 49 26.21 -6.93 -10.84
C GLY A 49 25.22 -6.55 -9.73
N TYR A 50 24.39 -5.52 -9.94
CA TYR A 50 23.42 -5.09 -8.93
C TYR A 50 22.44 -6.22 -8.55
N ASP A 51 22.01 -7.02 -9.53
CA ASP A 51 21.04 -8.10 -9.34
C ASP A 51 21.67 -9.41 -8.82
N THR A 52 22.97 -9.43 -8.47
CA THR A 52 23.64 -10.66 -8.02
C THR A 52 23.60 -10.84 -6.50
N SER A 53 23.68 -12.09 -6.06
CA SER A 53 23.64 -12.41 -4.62
C SER A 53 24.87 -11.87 -3.89
N ALA A 54 26.02 -11.76 -4.56
CA ALA A 54 27.24 -11.20 -3.98
C ALA A 54 27.10 -9.70 -3.67
N TYR A 55 26.47 -8.92 -4.55
CA TYR A 55 26.22 -7.50 -4.29
C TYR A 55 25.30 -7.32 -3.07
N ALA A 56 24.21 -8.09 -3.02
CA ALA A 56 23.28 -8.07 -1.88
C ALA A 56 24.01 -8.43 -0.57
N ALA A 57 24.75 -9.54 -0.53
CA ALA A 57 25.50 -9.98 0.65
C ALA A 57 26.60 -8.98 1.06
N ALA A 58 27.27 -8.34 0.10
CA ALA A 58 28.31 -7.35 0.39
C ALA A 58 27.70 -6.09 1.04
N THR A 59 26.61 -5.57 0.48
CA THR A 59 25.94 -4.38 1.04
C THR A 59 25.32 -4.67 2.40
N GLU A 60 24.70 -5.83 2.60
CA GLU A 60 24.12 -6.24 3.88
C GLU A 60 25.19 -6.44 4.95
N GLY A 61 26.22 -7.25 4.67
CA GLY A 61 27.30 -7.52 5.60
C GLY A 61 28.05 -6.26 6.01
N PHE A 62 28.32 -5.34 5.06
CA PHE A 62 29.00 -4.09 5.36
C PHE A 62 28.11 -3.09 6.12
N THR A 63 26.79 -3.13 5.89
CA THR A 63 25.80 -2.35 6.67
C THR A 63 25.83 -2.81 8.13
N ILE A 64 25.77 -4.12 8.38
CA ILE A 64 25.80 -4.68 9.74
C ILE A 64 27.12 -4.36 10.46
N LEU A 65 28.25 -4.50 9.75
CA LEU A 65 29.54 -4.08 10.28
C LEU A 65 29.53 -2.59 10.66
N GLY A 66 28.99 -1.73 9.79
CA GLY A 66 28.86 -0.30 10.05
C GLY A 66 28.08 0.00 11.31
N GLN A 67 26.92 -0.63 11.49
CA GLN A 67 26.11 -0.49 12.69
C GLN A 67 26.88 -0.90 13.96
N PHE A 68 27.65 -1.99 13.92
CA PHE A 68 28.48 -2.39 15.05
C PHE A 68 29.64 -1.42 15.31
N VAL A 69 30.31 -0.91 14.27
CA VAL A 69 31.39 0.08 14.41
C VAL A 69 30.84 1.39 14.99
N THR A 70 29.72 1.90 14.48
CA THR A 70 29.04 3.10 14.99
C THR A 70 28.60 2.93 16.43
N LYS A 71 28.08 1.75 16.80
CA LYS A 71 27.71 1.45 18.20
C LYS A 71 28.94 1.43 19.12
N ARG A 72 30.09 0.98 18.62
CA ARG A 72 31.34 0.85 19.38
C ARG A 72 32.06 2.18 19.56
N ASP A 73 32.19 2.94 18.47
CA ASP A 73 32.83 4.25 18.41
C ASP A 73 32.10 5.15 17.38
N PRO A 74 31.03 5.85 17.81
CA PRO A 74 30.21 6.67 16.93
C PRO A 74 30.97 7.88 16.34
N HIS A 75 32.01 8.35 17.01
CA HIS A 75 32.74 9.54 16.58
C HIS A 75 33.68 9.22 15.41
N SER A 76 34.36 8.09 15.49
CA SER A 76 35.32 7.67 14.46
C SER A 76 34.65 6.94 13.29
N SER A 77 33.50 6.28 13.50
CA SER A 77 32.86 5.42 12.48
C SER A 77 32.62 6.14 11.15
N LEU A 78 32.09 7.36 11.21
CA LEU A 78 31.79 8.15 10.03
C LEU A 78 33.08 8.58 9.31
N SER A 79 34.07 9.04 10.06
CA SER A 79 35.36 9.46 9.51
C SER A 79 36.06 8.28 8.82
N LEU A 80 36.07 7.11 9.46
CA LEU A 80 36.60 5.87 8.87
C LEU A 80 35.91 5.55 7.54
N PHE A 81 34.58 5.57 7.49
CA PHE A 81 33.85 5.28 6.27
C PHE A 81 34.14 6.30 5.17
N CYS A 82 34.12 7.61 5.49
CA CYS A 82 34.37 8.67 4.53
C CYS A 82 35.78 8.57 3.93
N ASP A 83 36.79 8.37 4.78
CA ASP A 83 38.20 8.41 4.40
C ASP A 83 38.64 7.15 3.65
N PHE A 84 38.11 5.97 3.99
CA PHE A 84 38.58 4.70 3.42
C PHE A 84 37.60 4.01 2.47
N SER A 85 36.29 4.29 2.56
CA SER A 85 35.25 3.58 1.79
C SER A 85 34.56 4.48 0.77
N LEU A 86 34.05 5.64 1.19
CA LEU A 86 33.21 6.50 0.36
C LEU A 86 33.92 6.97 -0.91
N PHE A 87 35.20 7.35 -0.80
CA PHE A 87 36.01 7.72 -1.97
C PHE A 87 36.15 6.58 -3.00
N LYS A 88 36.30 5.32 -2.53
CA LYS A 88 36.36 4.14 -3.42
C LYS A 88 35.02 3.88 -4.12
N LEU A 89 33.91 4.23 -3.46
CA LEU A 89 32.55 4.04 -3.96
C LEU A 89 32.05 5.22 -4.80
N ALA A 90 32.74 6.37 -4.78
CA ALA A 90 32.36 7.61 -5.45
C ALA A 90 32.06 7.43 -6.94
N ASN A 91 32.97 6.77 -7.67
CA ASN A 91 32.80 6.53 -9.10
C ASN A 91 31.58 5.62 -9.38
N THR A 92 31.27 4.69 -8.47
CA THR A 92 30.09 3.83 -8.58
C THR A 92 28.80 4.61 -8.31
N LEU A 93 28.79 5.52 -7.34
CA LEU A 93 27.65 6.41 -7.08
C LEU A 93 27.29 7.26 -8.30
N VAL A 94 28.31 7.80 -8.99
CA VAL A 94 28.12 8.61 -10.20
C VAL A 94 27.60 7.75 -11.35
N ASN A 95 28.30 6.66 -11.66
CA ASN A 95 28.06 5.91 -12.90
C ASN A 95 26.99 4.81 -12.79
N ASN A 96 26.57 4.42 -11.59
CA ASN A 96 25.64 3.31 -11.39
C ASN A 96 24.46 3.69 -10.48
N PRO A 97 23.36 4.25 -11.04
CA PRO A 97 22.19 4.66 -10.29
C PRO A 97 21.58 3.55 -9.42
N ARG A 98 21.55 2.30 -9.93
CA ARG A 98 20.97 1.15 -9.20
C ARG A 98 21.74 0.84 -7.91
N LYS A 99 23.05 1.08 -7.89
CA LYS A 99 23.88 0.83 -6.70
C LYS A 99 23.84 1.93 -5.65
N ARG A 100 23.27 3.11 -5.96
CA ARG A 100 23.23 4.25 -5.03
C ARG A 100 22.54 3.90 -3.72
N VAL A 101 21.41 3.21 -3.78
CA VAL A 101 20.63 2.80 -2.59
C VAL A 101 21.48 1.98 -1.62
N GLY A 102 22.18 0.96 -2.13
CA GLY A 102 23.06 0.12 -1.31
C GLY A 102 24.21 0.91 -0.69
N ILE A 103 24.86 1.77 -1.47
CA ILE A 103 26.00 2.57 -1.00
C ILE A 103 25.58 3.63 0.04
N LEU A 104 24.45 4.31 -0.17
CA LEU A 104 23.97 5.35 0.74
C LEU A 104 23.42 4.76 2.04
N ARG A 105 22.88 3.53 2.00
CA ARG A 105 22.59 2.77 3.23
C ARG A 105 23.85 2.50 4.06
N LEU A 106 24.98 2.21 3.42
CA LEU A 106 26.26 2.08 4.13
C LEU A 106 26.67 3.38 4.79
N LEU A 107 26.52 4.51 4.09
CA LEU A 107 26.82 5.83 4.66
C LEU A 107 26.02 6.08 5.96
N HIS A 108 24.71 5.78 5.97
CA HIS A 108 23.89 5.86 7.19
C HIS A 108 24.32 4.85 8.25
N ALA A 109 24.67 3.62 7.88
CA ALA A 109 25.10 2.60 8.84
C ALA A 109 26.36 2.99 9.63
N PHE A 110 27.27 3.73 8.99
CA PHE A 110 28.49 4.27 9.60
C PHE A 110 28.30 5.64 10.26
N SER A 111 27.10 6.21 10.20
CA SER A 111 26.75 7.48 10.83
C SER A 111 26.01 7.24 12.15
N PRO A 112 26.33 7.97 13.22
CA PRO A 112 25.43 8.11 14.36
C PRO A 112 24.04 8.58 13.91
N SER A 113 22.99 8.11 14.58
CA SER A 113 21.58 8.37 14.23
C SER A 113 21.08 9.76 14.67
N ASP A 114 21.96 10.75 14.72
CA ASP A 114 21.64 12.15 15.03
C ASP A 114 21.79 13.04 13.79
N ALA A 115 20.98 14.09 13.75
CA ALA A 115 20.93 15.01 12.62
C ALA A 115 22.27 15.71 12.33
N PRO A 116 23.04 16.23 13.31
CA PRO A 116 24.36 16.80 13.04
C PRO A 116 25.29 15.85 12.28
N SER A 117 25.31 14.57 12.66
CA SER A 117 26.11 13.54 11.99
C SER A 117 25.62 13.29 10.56
N HIS A 118 24.31 13.22 10.34
CA HIS A 118 23.73 13.06 8.99
C HIS A 118 24.03 14.28 8.09
N VAL A 119 23.97 15.51 8.62
CA VAL A 119 24.39 16.72 7.90
C VAL A 119 25.87 16.66 7.54
N GLN A 120 26.73 16.16 8.44
CA GLN A 120 28.15 15.96 8.15
C GLN A 120 28.35 14.92 7.03
N CYS A 121 27.61 13.81 7.06
CA CYS A 121 27.59 12.81 5.98
C CYS A 121 27.25 13.45 4.64
N ILE A 122 26.19 14.26 4.59
CA ILE A 122 25.72 14.93 3.39
C ILE A 122 26.79 15.90 2.84
N LYS A 123 27.42 16.69 3.71
CA LYS A 123 28.53 17.59 3.32
C LYS A 123 29.72 16.83 2.74
N ARG A 124 30.08 15.68 3.35
CA ARG A 124 31.14 14.80 2.84
C ARG A 124 30.77 14.22 1.48
N LEU A 125 29.53 13.75 1.32
CA LEU A 125 29.03 13.23 0.07
C LEU A 125 29.07 14.30 -1.03
N GLN A 126 28.64 15.54 -0.74
CA GLN A 126 28.71 16.67 -1.66
C GLN A 126 30.14 16.94 -2.15
N SER A 127 31.13 16.84 -1.27
CA SER A 127 32.53 17.05 -1.64
C SER A 127 33.10 15.99 -2.59
N ILE A 128 32.49 14.79 -2.60
CA ILE A 128 32.94 13.64 -3.38
C ILE A 128 32.12 13.47 -4.67
N VAL A 129 30.87 13.94 -4.68
CA VAL A 129 29.96 13.89 -5.83
C VAL A 129 29.81 15.31 -6.40
N PRO A 130 30.65 15.71 -7.37
CA PRO A 130 30.67 17.09 -7.88
C PRO A 130 29.46 17.41 -8.78
N ASP A 131 28.82 16.40 -9.37
CA ASP A 131 27.62 16.58 -10.17
C ASP A 131 26.40 16.78 -9.27
N LEU A 132 25.84 18.00 -9.31
CA LEU A 132 24.65 18.38 -8.55
C LEU A 132 23.45 17.47 -8.85
N ALA A 133 23.29 16.99 -10.09
CA ALA A 133 22.19 16.10 -10.45
C ALA A 133 22.30 14.74 -9.73
N VAL A 134 23.50 14.16 -9.72
CA VAL A 134 23.78 12.92 -8.98
C VAL A 134 23.60 13.16 -7.49
N PHE A 135 24.08 14.28 -6.98
CA PHE A 135 23.97 14.63 -5.57
C PHE A 135 22.51 14.75 -5.12
N ILE A 136 21.64 15.42 -5.89
CA ILE A 136 20.20 15.50 -5.59
C ILE A 136 19.56 14.10 -5.57
N HIS A 137 19.89 13.23 -6.53
CA HIS A 137 19.39 11.85 -6.50
C HIS A 137 19.87 11.07 -5.28
N CYS A 138 21.09 11.30 -4.81
CA CYS A 138 21.55 10.72 -3.55
C CYS A 138 20.77 11.26 -2.35
N LEU A 139 20.48 12.57 -2.32
CA LEU A 139 19.67 13.17 -1.25
C LEU A 139 18.24 12.61 -1.22
N THR A 140 17.62 12.35 -2.37
CA THR A 140 16.30 11.70 -2.43
C THR A 140 16.32 10.33 -1.73
N ILE A 141 17.40 9.57 -1.88
CA ILE A 141 17.55 8.27 -1.21
C ILE A 141 17.79 8.47 0.29
N LEU A 142 18.69 9.39 0.66
CA LEU A 142 19.02 9.64 2.07
C LEU A 142 17.79 10.14 2.85
N SER A 143 17.01 11.07 2.29
CA SER A 143 15.79 11.60 2.92
C SER A 143 14.75 10.49 3.16
N SER A 144 14.62 9.53 2.24
CA SER A 144 13.72 8.37 2.41
C SER A 144 14.20 7.35 3.46
N ASN A 145 15.48 7.41 3.85
CA ASN A 145 16.06 6.53 4.86
C ASN A 145 16.11 7.17 6.25
N GLU A 146 15.65 8.42 6.40
CA GLU A 146 15.61 9.09 7.70
C GLU A 146 14.51 8.49 8.57
N SER A 147 14.86 8.00 9.75
CA SER A 147 13.88 7.58 10.76
C SER A 147 13.29 8.76 11.51
N HIS A 148 14.07 9.84 11.66
CA HIS A 148 13.70 11.08 12.33
C HIS A 148 14.27 12.27 11.57
N VAL A 149 13.41 13.22 11.22
CA VAL A 149 13.79 14.48 10.56
C VAL A 149 13.60 15.60 11.56
N ASP A 150 14.70 16.18 12.04
CA ASP A 150 14.67 17.39 12.86
C ASP A 150 14.63 18.66 11.99
N GLU A 151 14.59 19.83 12.62
CA GLU A 151 14.54 21.12 11.91
C GLU A 151 15.77 21.34 11.01
N LEU A 152 16.96 20.89 11.44
CA LEU A 152 18.19 21.05 10.68
C LEU A 152 18.19 20.22 9.39
N LEU A 153 17.79 18.94 9.47
CA LEU A 153 17.65 18.07 8.30
C LEU A 153 16.49 18.53 7.41
N LEU A 154 15.38 18.95 8.02
CA LEU A 154 14.22 19.48 7.32
C LEU A 154 14.62 20.67 6.43
N ASP A 155 15.34 21.65 6.99
CA ASP A 155 15.84 22.81 6.25
C ASP A 155 16.78 22.41 5.13
N LEU A 156 17.73 21.50 5.40
CA LEU A 156 18.71 21.05 4.43
C LEU A 156 18.07 20.34 3.23
N TYR A 157 17.20 19.36 3.48
CA TYR A 157 16.51 18.63 2.43
C TYR A 157 15.53 19.54 1.68
N SER A 158 14.79 20.41 2.38
CA SER A 158 13.88 21.37 1.74
C SER A 158 14.60 22.36 0.83
N TYR A 159 15.80 22.81 1.23
CA TYR A 159 16.66 23.65 0.42
C TYR A 159 17.07 22.95 -0.89
N TYR A 160 17.56 21.70 -0.82
CA TYR A 160 17.96 20.96 -2.01
C TYR A 160 16.79 20.50 -2.87
N ALA A 161 15.63 20.20 -2.28
CA ALA A 161 14.41 19.96 -3.02
C ALA A 161 14.01 21.19 -3.83
N SER A 162 14.04 22.39 -3.24
CA SER A 162 13.75 23.65 -3.93
C SER A 162 14.71 23.91 -5.10
N ILE A 163 16.01 23.64 -4.92
CA ILE A 163 16.99 23.68 -6.03
C ILE A 163 16.60 22.68 -7.12
N GLY A 164 16.31 21.43 -6.76
CA GLY A 164 15.96 20.38 -7.70
C GLY A 164 14.70 20.67 -8.51
N LEU A 165 13.70 21.30 -7.91
CA LEU A 165 12.49 21.76 -8.59
C LEU A 165 12.79 22.83 -9.66
N GLY A 166 13.78 23.68 -9.44
CA GLY A 166 14.21 24.72 -10.38
C GLY A 166 15.07 24.22 -11.54
N LEU A 167 15.53 22.97 -11.52
CA LEU A 167 16.39 22.41 -12.57
C LEU A 167 15.59 21.89 -13.77
N PRO A 168 16.13 21.96 -15.00
CA PRO A 168 15.38 21.62 -16.22
C PRO A 168 15.12 20.10 -16.36
N SER A 169 15.94 19.26 -15.73
CA SER A 169 15.84 17.81 -15.86
C SER A 169 14.58 17.29 -15.15
N PRO A 170 13.64 16.62 -15.86
CA PRO A 170 12.47 16.02 -15.22
C PRO A 170 12.85 14.95 -14.19
N LYS A 171 13.99 14.26 -14.39
CA LYS A 171 14.55 13.28 -13.44
C LYS A 171 14.87 13.90 -12.08
N ILE A 172 15.52 15.04 -12.12
CA ILE A 172 15.91 15.76 -10.90
C ILE A 172 14.66 16.32 -10.22
N ARG A 173 13.71 16.87 -10.98
CA ARG A 173 12.44 17.38 -10.45
C ARG A 173 11.64 16.28 -9.75
N ALA A 174 11.54 15.07 -10.32
CA ALA A 174 10.86 13.97 -9.64
C ALA A 174 11.57 13.56 -8.35
N GLY A 175 12.90 13.51 -8.36
CA GLY A 175 13.69 13.27 -7.14
C GLY A 175 13.46 14.32 -6.06
N ALA A 176 13.31 15.59 -6.44
CA ALA A 176 12.98 16.68 -5.53
C ALA A 176 11.55 16.57 -4.95
N VAL A 177 10.57 16.19 -5.78
CA VAL A 177 9.20 15.92 -5.31
C VAL A 177 9.17 14.73 -4.35
N SER A 178 9.89 13.65 -4.66
CA SER A 178 10.03 12.48 -3.78
C SER A 178 10.72 12.86 -2.45
N MET A 179 11.71 13.75 -2.49
CA MET A 179 12.34 14.29 -1.28
C MET A 179 11.32 15.05 -0.42
N LEU A 180 10.55 15.99 -1.00
CA LEU A 180 9.48 16.69 -0.28
C LEU A 180 8.45 15.73 0.34
N GLN A 181 8.09 14.66 -0.37
CA GLN A 181 7.18 13.64 0.14
C GLN A 181 7.76 12.95 1.39
N SER A 182 9.05 12.58 1.36
CA SER A 182 9.69 11.92 2.51
C SER A 182 9.82 12.81 3.76
N LEU A 183 9.68 14.13 3.61
CA LEU A 183 9.71 15.08 4.72
C LEU A 183 8.33 15.32 5.35
N LEU A 184 7.26 14.72 4.81
CA LEU A 184 5.93 14.77 5.44
C LEU A 184 5.87 13.82 6.65
N PRO A 185 5.18 14.20 7.74
CA PRO A 185 4.35 15.40 7.90
C PRO A 185 5.08 16.69 8.31
N GLN A 186 6.38 16.65 8.60
CA GLN A 186 7.14 17.78 9.17
C GLN A 186 7.23 18.98 8.20
N ALA A 187 7.29 18.73 6.90
CA ALA A 187 7.41 19.74 5.85
C ALA A 187 6.08 20.29 5.31
N GLU A 188 4.96 20.15 6.03
CA GLU A 188 3.63 20.47 5.49
C GLU A 188 3.51 21.89 4.90
N LEU A 189 3.98 22.91 5.62
CA LEU A 189 3.95 24.30 5.14
C LEU A 189 4.87 24.53 3.94
N ILE A 190 6.01 23.82 3.89
CA ILE A 190 6.96 23.87 2.79
C ILE A 190 6.34 23.24 1.54
N VAL A 191 5.68 22.09 1.68
CA VAL A 191 4.93 21.45 0.59
C VAL A 191 3.80 22.37 0.12
N ALA A 192 2.99 22.88 1.05
CA ALA A 192 1.87 23.77 0.76
C ALA A 192 2.28 25.00 -0.07
N SER A 193 3.39 25.64 0.30
CA SER A 193 3.94 26.80 -0.41
C SER A 193 4.55 26.47 -1.78
N ASN A 194 5.00 25.23 -2.00
CA ASN A 194 5.53 24.78 -3.29
C ASN A 194 4.46 24.23 -4.25
N LEU A 195 3.25 23.88 -3.80
CA LEU A 195 2.19 23.36 -4.66
C LEU A 195 1.87 24.23 -5.90
N PRO A 196 1.81 25.58 -5.82
CA PRO A 196 1.60 26.41 -7.02
C PRO A 196 2.71 26.26 -8.06
N LEU A 197 3.96 26.04 -7.64
CA LEU A 197 5.06 25.76 -8.54
C LEU A 197 4.90 24.36 -9.15
N LEU A 198 4.55 23.36 -8.35
CA LEU A 198 4.35 21.97 -8.79
C LEU A 198 3.20 21.83 -9.80
N GLU A 199 2.12 22.60 -9.63
CA GLU A 199 1.01 22.69 -10.59
C GLU A 199 1.50 23.19 -11.96
N LYS A 200 2.36 24.22 -11.99
CA LYS A 200 2.95 24.70 -13.25
C LYS A 200 3.87 23.68 -13.92
N LEU A 201 4.46 22.74 -13.17
CA LEU A 201 5.34 21.72 -13.76
C LEU A 201 4.58 20.68 -14.59
N ILE A 202 3.27 20.55 -14.39
CA ILE A 202 2.41 19.64 -15.15
C ILE A 202 1.65 20.33 -16.29
N GLU A 203 1.65 21.66 -16.34
CA GLU A 203 1.12 22.44 -17.45
C GLU A 203 1.96 22.21 -18.72
N GLY A 204 1.30 21.96 -19.86
CA GLY A 204 1.96 21.87 -21.18
C GLY A 204 2.04 20.47 -21.81
N GLY A 205 1.54 19.43 -21.14
CA GLY A 205 1.51 18.06 -21.67
C GLY A 205 2.89 17.40 -21.76
N GLY A 206 2.94 16.08 -21.95
CA GLY A 206 4.21 15.35 -22.08
C GLY A 206 5.04 15.31 -20.78
N VAL A 207 4.38 15.40 -19.63
CA VAL A 207 5.04 15.31 -18.32
C VAL A 207 5.67 13.93 -18.19
N TRP A 208 6.92 13.91 -17.72
CA TRP A 208 7.61 12.65 -17.50
C TRP A 208 6.94 11.85 -16.38
N TRP A 209 6.66 10.57 -16.65
CA TRP A 209 5.80 9.72 -15.82
C TRP A 209 6.25 9.62 -14.35
N GLU A 210 7.55 9.62 -14.07
CA GLU A 210 8.06 9.48 -12.69
C GLU A 210 7.82 10.75 -11.87
N LEU A 211 7.80 11.92 -12.53
CA LEU A 211 7.37 13.16 -11.89
C LEU A 211 5.88 13.10 -11.53
N GLN A 212 5.04 12.58 -12.45
CA GLN A 212 3.61 12.38 -12.17
C GLN A 212 3.39 11.40 -11.01
N ALA A 213 4.11 10.27 -10.99
CA ALA A 213 4.03 9.28 -9.91
C ALA A 213 4.37 9.88 -8.54
N ASN A 214 5.46 10.65 -8.46
CA ASN A 214 5.86 11.31 -7.22
C ASN A 214 4.90 12.45 -6.83
N LEU A 215 4.33 13.18 -7.78
CA LEU A 215 3.31 14.20 -7.51
C LEU A 215 2.02 13.60 -6.96
N VAL A 216 1.56 12.47 -7.51
CA VAL A 216 0.41 11.72 -6.99
C VAL A 216 0.66 11.29 -5.55
N SER A 217 1.85 10.77 -5.28
CA SER A 217 2.22 10.29 -3.95
C SER A 217 2.33 11.43 -2.95
N LEU A 218 2.99 12.54 -3.32
CA LEU A 218 3.09 13.76 -2.51
C LEU A 218 1.71 14.36 -2.20
N CYS A 219 0.86 14.57 -3.21
CA CYS A 219 -0.45 15.17 -3.04
C CYS A 219 -1.37 14.27 -2.22
N GLY A 220 -1.30 12.95 -2.41
CA GLY A 220 -2.02 11.96 -1.61
C GLY A 220 -1.64 12.02 -0.13
N SER A 221 -0.35 11.93 0.18
CA SER A 221 0.16 12.04 1.55
C SER A 221 -0.18 13.39 2.20
N TYR A 222 -0.06 14.49 1.44
CA TYR A 222 -0.45 15.81 1.92
C TYR A 222 -1.94 15.87 2.28
N LEU A 223 -2.84 15.48 1.38
CA LEU A 223 -4.29 15.50 1.63
C LEU A 223 -4.70 14.56 2.77
N ALA A 224 -4.03 13.41 2.93
CA ALA A 224 -4.27 12.49 4.04
C ALA A 224 -4.00 13.18 5.39
N ILE A 225 -2.87 13.88 5.52
CA ILE A 225 -2.52 14.66 6.73
C ILE A 225 -3.62 15.70 7.02
N GLN A 226 -4.08 16.41 5.99
CA GLN A 226 -5.12 17.45 6.14
C GLN A 226 -6.45 16.88 6.62
N LYS A 227 -6.84 15.72 6.09
CA LYS A 227 -8.03 14.99 6.54
C LYS A 227 -7.97 14.64 8.02
N HIS A 228 -6.81 14.17 8.50
CA HIS A 228 -6.62 13.82 9.91
C HIS A 228 -6.69 15.04 10.83
N LYS A 229 -6.13 16.18 10.43
CA LYS A 229 -6.22 17.45 11.18
C LYS A 229 -7.66 17.97 11.28
N GLY A 230 -8.43 17.94 10.20
CA GLY A 230 -9.83 18.38 10.18
C GLY A 230 -10.72 17.63 11.18
N ARG A 231 -10.46 16.32 11.38
CA ARG A 231 -11.16 15.49 12.38
C ARG A 231 -10.82 15.86 13.82
N GLY A 232 -9.56 16.22 14.08
CA GLY A 232 -9.10 16.65 15.41
C GLY A 232 -9.68 17.99 15.83
N ALA A 233 -9.67 18.98 14.93
CA ALA A 233 -10.20 20.32 15.20
C ALA A 233 -11.70 20.32 15.52
N SER A 234 -12.48 19.51 14.81
CA SER A 234 -13.93 19.35 15.04
C SER A 234 -14.23 18.77 16.42
N ARG A 235 -13.40 17.86 16.92
CA ARG A 235 -13.54 17.30 18.28
C ARG A 235 -13.16 18.30 19.37
N SER A 236 -12.12 19.11 19.17
CA SER A 236 -11.65 20.06 20.18
C SER A 236 -12.66 21.20 20.44
N ARG A 237 -13.33 21.71 19.40
CA ARG A 237 -14.35 22.78 19.55
C ARG A 237 -15.58 22.38 20.37
N LEU A 238 -15.90 21.09 20.43
CA LEU A 238 -17.03 20.59 21.23
C LEU A 238 -16.76 20.63 22.75
N TYR A 239 -15.50 20.79 23.18
CA TYR A 239 -15.12 20.79 24.60
C TYR A 239 -14.61 22.14 25.13
N SER A 240 -14.33 23.13 24.29
CA SER A 240 -13.73 24.41 24.70
C SER A 240 -14.73 25.56 24.88
N GLY A 241 -16.03 25.27 24.97
CA GLY A 241 -17.05 26.27 25.29
C GLY A 241 -16.97 26.74 26.74
N GLU A 242 -16.00 27.60 27.08
CA GLU A 242 -16.09 28.60 28.17
C GLU A 242 -14.81 29.48 28.25
N GLY A 243 -14.88 30.66 27.62
CA GLY A 243 -14.28 31.90 28.12
C GLY A 243 -12.75 32.03 28.23
N LYS A 244 -12.07 32.37 27.12
CA LYS A 244 -10.86 33.22 27.17
C LYS A 244 -10.51 33.81 25.80
N GLU A 245 -10.90 35.07 25.59
CA GLU A 245 -10.37 35.93 24.53
C GLU A 245 -8.89 36.24 24.83
N ARG A 246 -7.93 35.68 24.09
CA ARG A 246 -6.57 36.23 23.95
C ARG A 246 -5.81 35.53 22.82
N ASP A 247 -5.37 36.34 21.87
CA ASP A 247 -4.35 36.10 20.83
C ASP A 247 -4.75 35.22 19.62
N SER A 248 -5.57 35.79 18.70
CA SER A 248 -6.12 35.12 17.50
C SER A 248 -5.45 35.50 16.17
N GLY A 249 -4.34 36.22 16.15
CA GLY A 249 -3.84 36.85 14.92
C GLY A 249 -3.05 35.95 13.97
N LYS A 250 -2.38 34.90 14.45
CA LYS A 250 -1.49 34.06 13.61
C LYS A 250 -2.13 32.78 13.07
N SER A 251 -3.23 32.33 13.66
CA SER A 251 -3.88 31.08 13.27
C SER A 251 -4.62 31.17 11.93
N ASP A 252 -5.09 32.37 11.58
CA ASP A 252 -6.04 32.54 10.48
C ASP A 252 -5.30 32.52 9.13
N ASP A 253 -4.13 33.16 9.04
CA ASP A 253 -3.31 33.17 7.81
C ASP A 253 -2.81 31.76 7.43
N GLU A 254 -2.40 30.94 8.42
CA GLU A 254 -1.94 29.57 8.15
C GLU A 254 -3.10 28.66 7.68
N ALA A 255 -4.29 28.84 8.25
CA ALA A 255 -5.47 28.07 7.86
C ALA A 255 -5.88 28.36 6.42
N ASP A 256 -5.82 29.63 6.00
CA ASP A 256 -6.15 30.06 4.64
C ASP A 256 -5.15 29.53 3.61
N ILE A 257 -3.84 29.55 3.94
CA ILE A 257 -2.80 28.96 3.09
C ILE A 257 -3.08 27.47 2.86
N VAL A 258 -3.34 26.72 3.94
CA VAL A 258 -3.58 25.28 3.87
C VAL A 258 -4.86 24.96 3.09
N ALA A 259 -5.94 25.71 3.31
CA ALA A 259 -7.18 25.53 2.56
C ALA A 259 -7.00 25.79 1.06
N GLY A 260 -6.29 26.86 0.70
CA GLY A 260 -5.90 27.15 -0.68
C GLY A 260 -5.08 26.00 -1.29
N SER A 261 -4.05 25.54 -0.58
CA SER A 261 -3.16 24.45 -0.98
C SER A 261 -3.88 23.12 -1.23
N ASN A 262 -4.92 22.77 -0.46
CA ASN A 262 -5.73 21.58 -0.71
C ASN A 262 -6.36 21.59 -2.10
N SER A 263 -6.89 22.74 -2.54
CA SER A 263 -7.47 22.88 -3.87
C SER A 263 -6.43 22.68 -4.97
N ILE A 264 -5.18 23.13 -4.75
CA ILE A 264 -4.08 22.97 -5.70
C ILE A 264 -3.66 21.50 -5.80
N ALA A 265 -3.50 20.83 -4.66
CA ALA A 265 -3.16 19.40 -4.63
C ALA A 265 -4.22 18.56 -5.37
N MET A 266 -5.50 18.89 -5.17
CA MET A 266 -6.61 18.26 -5.89
C MET A 266 -6.54 18.50 -7.39
N ARG A 267 -6.29 19.74 -7.85
CA ARG A 267 -6.14 20.04 -9.28
C ARG A 267 -4.97 19.30 -9.92
N ILE A 268 -3.84 19.18 -9.22
CA ILE A 268 -2.71 18.35 -9.66
C ILE A 268 -3.15 16.91 -9.86
N LEU A 269 -3.86 16.32 -8.88
CA LEU A 269 -4.36 14.95 -8.97
C LEU A 269 -5.36 14.77 -10.12
N TYR A 270 -6.33 15.67 -10.30
CA TYR A 270 -7.26 15.60 -11.44
C TYR A 270 -6.58 15.79 -12.78
N SER A 271 -5.59 16.67 -12.88
CA SER A 271 -4.84 16.87 -14.12
C SER A 271 -4.04 15.64 -14.51
N ILE A 272 -3.46 14.91 -13.54
CA ILE A 272 -2.70 13.68 -13.82
C ILE A 272 -3.65 12.51 -14.05
N LEU A 273 -4.58 12.28 -13.12
CA LEU A 273 -5.39 11.06 -13.05
C LEU A 273 -6.68 11.15 -13.87
N GLY A 274 -7.10 12.35 -14.27
CA GLY A 274 -8.25 12.56 -15.16
C GLY A 274 -7.96 12.27 -16.62
N GLU A 275 -6.68 12.20 -17.03
CA GLU A 275 -6.31 11.78 -18.39
C GLU A 275 -6.69 10.31 -18.60
N SER A 276 -7.23 9.96 -19.77
CA SER A 276 -7.61 8.56 -20.08
C SER A 276 -6.38 7.66 -20.29
N SER A 277 -5.26 8.22 -20.76
CA SER A 277 -4.03 7.52 -21.14
C SER A 277 -2.98 7.40 -20.03
N VAL A 278 -3.40 7.43 -18.76
CA VAL A 278 -2.48 7.30 -17.62
C VAL A 278 -1.88 5.90 -17.60
N MET A 279 -0.56 5.83 -17.37
CA MET A 279 0.15 4.57 -17.25
C MET A 279 -0.41 3.72 -16.11
N GLN A 280 -0.63 2.42 -16.35
CA GLN A 280 -1.18 1.49 -15.35
C GLN A 280 -0.41 1.49 -14.03
N GLY A 281 0.93 1.62 -14.06
CA GLY A 281 1.74 1.71 -12.84
C GLY A 281 1.49 3.00 -12.03
N ILE A 282 1.12 4.11 -12.67
CA ILE A 282 0.69 5.33 -11.96
C ILE A 282 -0.68 5.12 -11.32
N LEU A 283 -1.62 4.45 -11.99
CA LEU A 283 -2.93 4.13 -11.42
C LEU A 283 -2.80 3.22 -10.18
N GLN A 284 -1.92 2.21 -10.25
CA GLN A 284 -1.63 1.34 -9.11
C GLN A 284 -1.00 2.12 -7.94
N LEU A 285 -0.06 3.02 -8.21
CA LEU A 285 0.50 3.91 -7.18
C LEU A 285 -0.55 4.87 -6.61
N ALA A 286 -1.43 5.41 -7.45
CA ALA A 286 -2.52 6.28 -7.03
C ALA A 286 -3.49 5.53 -6.10
N ALA A 287 -3.87 4.29 -6.44
CA ALA A 287 -4.69 3.45 -5.58
C ALA A 287 -4.09 3.31 -4.16
N VAL A 288 -2.78 3.05 -4.06
CA VAL A 288 -2.11 2.90 -2.76
C VAL A 288 -1.99 4.22 -2.01
N ASN A 289 -1.55 5.29 -2.67
CA ASN A 289 -1.24 6.56 -2.00
C ASN A 289 -2.50 7.41 -1.69
N LEU A 290 -3.60 7.17 -2.40
CA LEU A 290 -4.86 7.89 -2.21
C LEU A 290 -5.87 7.12 -1.33
N ALA A 291 -5.54 5.91 -0.89
CA ALA A 291 -6.41 5.11 -0.03
C ALA A 291 -6.80 5.85 1.27
N GLU A 292 -5.83 6.46 1.95
CA GLU A 292 -6.05 7.21 3.20
C GLU A 292 -6.89 8.48 3.00
N THR A 293 -6.95 8.99 1.77
CA THR A 293 -7.76 10.17 1.41
C THR A 293 -9.24 9.84 1.18
N VAL A 294 -9.64 8.57 1.06
CA VAL A 294 -11.06 8.20 0.88
C VAL A 294 -11.95 8.67 2.03
N GLY A 295 -12.99 9.44 1.73
CA GLY A 295 -13.84 10.16 2.67
C GLY A 295 -13.34 11.59 2.95
N TYR A 296 -12.50 12.14 2.07
CA TYR A 296 -12.12 13.56 2.09
C TYR A 296 -13.22 14.44 1.50
N SER A 297 -13.75 14.06 0.33
CA SER A 297 -14.91 14.69 -0.33
C SER A 297 -15.55 13.69 -1.30
N ALA A 298 -16.83 13.86 -1.62
CA ALA A 298 -17.54 12.96 -2.54
C ALA A 298 -16.93 12.95 -3.95
N GLU A 299 -16.47 14.11 -4.45
CA GLU A 299 -15.80 14.24 -5.75
C GLU A 299 -14.50 13.45 -5.79
N PHE A 300 -13.75 13.47 -4.69
CA PHE A 300 -12.50 12.73 -4.57
C PHE A 300 -12.74 11.22 -4.42
N ASP A 301 -13.80 10.84 -3.70
CA ASP A 301 -14.21 9.45 -3.57
C ASP A 301 -14.56 8.84 -4.93
N ALA A 302 -15.28 9.60 -5.77
CA ALA A 302 -15.57 9.23 -7.15
C ALA A 302 -14.28 9.12 -8.00
N LEU A 303 -13.32 10.05 -7.87
CA LEU A 303 -12.02 9.96 -8.53
C LEU A 303 -11.29 8.67 -8.13
N TYR A 304 -11.25 8.37 -6.83
CA TYR A 304 -10.57 7.18 -6.30
C TYR A 304 -11.16 5.89 -6.87
N LEU A 305 -12.49 5.78 -6.95
CA LEU A 305 -13.12 4.63 -7.57
C LEU A 305 -12.84 4.55 -9.07
N GLY A 306 -12.88 5.69 -9.78
CA GLY A 306 -12.52 5.75 -11.18
C GLY A 306 -11.09 5.27 -11.45
N ILE A 307 -10.16 5.51 -10.53
CA ILE A 307 -8.78 4.97 -10.61
C ILE A 307 -8.80 3.46 -10.51
N LEU A 308 -9.48 2.89 -9.51
CA LEU A 308 -9.55 1.44 -9.31
C LEU A 308 -10.21 0.73 -10.50
N GLN A 309 -11.29 1.30 -11.05
CA GLN A 309 -11.98 0.75 -12.23
C GLN A 309 -11.10 0.73 -13.48
N ARG A 310 -10.13 1.63 -13.58
CA ARG A 310 -9.21 1.73 -14.73
C ARG A 310 -8.00 0.82 -14.64
N ILE A 311 -7.84 0.07 -13.54
CA ILE A 311 -6.79 -0.94 -13.42
C ILE A 311 -7.19 -2.15 -14.28
N GLU A 312 -6.56 -2.28 -15.44
CA GLU A 312 -6.95 -3.27 -16.46
C GLU A 312 -6.66 -4.72 -16.05
N ASN A 313 -5.61 -4.94 -15.25
CA ASN A 313 -5.20 -6.29 -14.85
C ASN A 313 -5.97 -6.74 -13.59
N PRO A 314 -6.85 -7.75 -13.69
CA PRO A 314 -7.66 -8.20 -12.55
C PRO A 314 -6.83 -8.77 -11.39
N ALA A 315 -5.68 -9.39 -11.67
CA ALA A 315 -4.79 -9.93 -10.63
C ALA A 315 -4.15 -8.79 -9.81
N GLU A 316 -3.74 -7.71 -10.48
CA GLU A 316 -3.20 -6.52 -9.80
C GLU A 316 -4.28 -5.84 -8.96
N LEU A 317 -5.50 -5.71 -9.50
CA LEU A 317 -6.63 -5.16 -8.75
C LEU A 317 -6.93 -6.03 -7.51
N ARG A 318 -7.00 -7.36 -7.65
CA ARG A 318 -7.24 -8.28 -6.53
C ARG A 318 -6.14 -8.22 -5.47
N TYR A 319 -4.88 -8.09 -5.87
CA TYR A 319 -3.76 -7.88 -4.96
C TYR A 319 -3.91 -6.55 -4.19
N LEU A 320 -4.18 -5.45 -4.89
CA LEU A 320 -4.39 -4.14 -4.27
C LEU A 320 -5.59 -4.15 -3.32
N LEU A 321 -6.68 -4.81 -3.70
CA LEU A 321 -7.86 -4.98 -2.86
C LEU A 321 -7.67 -6.00 -1.71
N GLY A 322 -6.48 -6.59 -1.57
CA GLY A 322 -6.17 -7.55 -0.50
C GLY A 322 -7.02 -8.83 -0.54
N LEU A 323 -7.62 -9.15 -1.70
CA LEU A 323 -8.55 -10.27 -1.83
C LEU A 323 -7.85 -11.63 -1.78
N GLU A 324 -6.55 -11.67 -2.03
CA GLU A 324 -5.71 -12.89 -2.02
C GLU A 324 -5.05 -13.15 -0.66
N LEU A 325 -5.20 -12.24 0.30
CA LEU A 325 -4.61 -12.39 1.61
C LEU A 325 -5.41 -13.37 2.47
N THR A 326 -4.75 -14.03 3.42
CA THR A 326 -5.43 -14.68 4.54
C THR A 326 -5.55 -13.65 5.67
N LEU A 327 -6.77 -13.32 6.08
CA LEU A 327 -7.03 -12.36 7.17
C LEU A 327 -7.80 -13.04 8.32
N PRO A 328 -7.64 -12.57 9.57
CA PRO A 328 -6.66 -11.56 10.01
C PRO A 328 -5.22 -12.10 9.93
N THR A 329 -4.23 -11.20 9.79
CA THR A 329 -2.81 -11.56 9.78
C THR A 329 -2.05 -10.70 10.78
N ASP A 330 -1.26 -11.35 11.64
CA ASP A 330 -0.29 -10.65 12.51
C ASP A 330 0.96 -10.25 11.72
N ASP A 331 1.21 -10.90 10.58
CA ASP A 331 2.35 -10.60 9.71
C ASP A 331 2.14 -9.29 8.93
N PRO A 332 3.23 -8.54 8.65
CA PRO A 332 3.17 -7.36 7.80
C PRO A 332 2.59 -7.72 6.43
N LEU A 333 1.76 -6.84 5.89
CA LEU A 333 1.14 -7.06 4.58
C LEU A 333 2.22 -7.27 3.50
N PRO A 334 2.00 -8.22 2.56
CA PRO A 334 2.97 -8.50 1.53
C PRO A 334 3.15 -7.27 0.65
N THR A 335 4.41 -6.92 0.41
CA THR A 335 4.80 -5.78 -0.43
C THR A 335 5.18 -6.28 -1.82
N LYS A 336 4.79 -5.55 -2.85
CA LYS A 336 5.14 -5.89 -4.24
C LYS A 336 5.88 -4.72 -4.87
N ALA A 337 7.09 -4.98 -5.39
CA ALA A 337 7.79 -3.99 -6.19
C ALA A 337 7.09 -3.82 -7.55
N LEU A 338 6.74 -2.58 -7.87
CA LEU A 338 6.22 -2.21 -9.17
C LEU A 338 7.39 -2.17 -10.18
N PRO A 339 7.27 -2.80 -11.35
CA PRO A 339 8.36 -2.91 -12.33
C PRO A 339 8.54 -1.61 -13.15
N LEU A 340 8.52 -0.44 -12.49
CA LEU A 340 8.81 0.85 -13.10
C LEU A 340 10.26 1.27 -12.82
N PRO A 341 10.99 1.78 -13.82
CA PRO A 341 12.37 2.19 -13.63
C PRO A 341 12.43 3.46 -12.77
N SER A 342 13.16 3.45 -11.66
CA SER A 342 13.33 4.67 -10.85
C SER A 342 14.64 5.38 -11.17
N SER A 343 14.60 6.71 -11.28
CA SER A 343 15.78 7.54 -11.46
C SER A 343 16.70 7.59 -10.24
N SER A 344 16.13 7.44 -9.04
CA SER A 344 16.89 7.27 -7.80
C SER A 344 17.36 5.82 -7.61
N GLY A 345 16.77 4.87 -8.34
CA GLY A 345 17.01 3.43 -8.14
C GLY A 345 16.19 2.84 -6.99
N MET A 346 15.39 3.64 -6.28
CA MET A 346 14.44 3.16 -5.27
C MET A 346 13.23 2.52 -5.96
N PRO A 347 12.86 1.27 -5.64
CA PRO A 347 11.68 0.67 -6.22
C PRO A 347 10.41 1.36 -5.70
N TYR A 348 9.41 1.46 -6.58
CA TYR A 348 8.06 1.81 -6.16
C TYR A 348 7.42 0.57 -5.53
N LEU A 349 6.93 0.69 -4.30
CA LEU A 349 6.32 -0.42 -3.57
C LEU A 349 4.81 -0.26 -3.55
N LEU A 350 4.12 -1.34 -3.89
CA LEU A 350 2.68 -1.48 -3.75
C LEU A 350 2.36 -2.26 -2.47
N PHE A 351 1.26 -1.87 -1.84
CA PHE A 351 0.70 -2.50 -0.66
C PHE A 351 -0.81 -2.68 -0.88
N PRO A 352 -1.41 -3.75 -0.36
CA PRO A 352 -2.87 -3.86 -0.32
C PRO A 352 -3.49 -2.66 0.41
N VAL A 353 -4.58 -2.08 -0.11
CA VAL A 353 -5.20 -0.86 0.41
C VAL A 353 -6.16 -1.09 1.58
N ILE A 354 -6.38 -2.36 1.92
CA ILE A 354 -7.37 -2.81 2.92
C ILE A 354 -7.12 -2.31 4.34
N ASP A 355 -5.94 -1.80 4.66
CA ASP A 355 -5.60 -1.25 5.98
C ASP A 355 -5.56 0.29 6.01
N ARG A 356 -5.66 0.94 4.83
CA ARG A 356 -5.42 2.39 4.68
C ARG A 356 -6.68 3.20 4.42
N TRP A 357 -7.64 2.65 3.69
CA TRP A 357 -8.86 3.41 3.36
C TRP A 357 -9.92 3.37 4.46
N ASN A 358 -10.98 4.19 4.30
CA ASN A 358 -12.18 4.05 5.12
C ASN A 358 -13.13 3.03 4.47
N PRO A 359 -13.22 1.79 4.99
CA PRO A 359 -14.02 0.74 4.35
C PRO A 359 -15.51 1.07 4.26
N LEU A 360 -16.06 1.76 5.27
CA LEU A 360 -17.48 2.10 5.28
C LEU A 360 -17.81 3.13 4.18
N VAL A 361 -16.93 4.10 3.94
CA VAL A 361 -17.11 5.07 2.85
C VAL A 361 -17.09 4.36 1.51
N VAL A 362 -16.10 3.50 1.28
CA VAL A 362 -16.01 2.69 0.04
C VAL A 362 -17.28 1.87 -0.18
N ALA A 363 -17.74 1.17 0.85
CA ALA A 363 -18.95 0.34 0.77
C ALA A 363 -20.21 1.17 0.51
N LYS A 364 -20.31 2.38 1.09
CA LYS A 364 -21.44 3.29 0.86
C LYS A 364 -21.51 3.83 -0.57
N ILE A 365 -20.38 3.97 -1.25
CA ILE A 365 -20.40 4.38 -2.65
C ILE A 365 -20.95 3.23 -3.53
N VAL A 366 -20.59 1.99 -3.22
CA VAL A 366 -21.20 0.81 -3.89
C VAL A 366 -22.69 0.71 -3.56
N GLU A 367 -23.09 1.00 -2.32
CA GLU A 367 -24.50 1.08 -1.93
C GLU A 367 -25.25 2.16 -2.73
N GLN A 368 -24.63 3.32 -2.95
CA GLN A 368 -25.22 4.40 -3.73
C GLN A 368 -25.38 3.99 -5.20
N ALA A 369 -24.37 3.35 -5.81
CA ALA A 369 -24.48 2.80 -7.17
C ALA A 369 -25.64 1.79 -7.27
N ALA A 370 -25.80 0.93 -6.26
CA ALA A 370 -26.91 -0.02 -6.19
C ALA A 370 -28.31 0.63 -6.06
N ARG A 371 -28.38 1.89 -5.59
CA ARG A 371 -29.63 2.64 -5.41
C ARG A 371 -29.96 3.55 -6.59
N GLU A 372 -28.95 4.19 -7.17
CA GLU A 372 -29.11 5.24 -8.20
C GLU A 372 -29.36 4.66 -9.58
N GLU A 373 -28.81 3.49 -9.84
CA GLU A 373 -29.04 2.81 -11.10
C GLU A 373 -30.29 1.93 -10.97
N SER A 374 -31.13 1.90 -12.00
CA SER A 374 -32.07 0.79 -12.21
C SER A 374 -31.33 -0.50 -12.56
N THR A 375 -30.15 -0.72 -11.98
CA THR A 375 -29.36 -1.91 -12.18
C THR A 375 -30.07 -3.06 -11.51
N GLU A 376 -30.22 -4.14 -12.26
CA GLU A 376 -30.68 -5.40 -11.72
C GLU A 376 -29.51 -6.16 -11.06
N ARG A 377 -28.26 -5.73 -11.32
CA ARG A 377 -27.03 -6.42 -10.95
C ARG A 377 -25.89 -5.44 -10.65
N LEU A 378 -25.11 -5.74 -9.62
CA LEU A 378 -23.80 -5.12 -9.39
C LEU A 378 -22.77 -5.74 -10.33
N SER A 379 -21.78 -4.94 -10.77
CA SER A 379 -20.69 -5.47 -11.57
C SER A 379 -19.73 -6.34 -10.74
N ALA A 380 -18.89 -7.13 -11.41
CA ALA A 380 -17.82 -7.88 -10.73
C ALA A 380 -16.87 -6.95 -9.96
N PHE A 381 -16.61 -5.75 -10.50
CA PHE A 381 -15.81 -4.72 -9.83
C PHE A 381 -16.47 -4.25 -8.52
N ASP A 382 -17.76 -3.93 -8.55
CA ASP A 382 -18.49 -3.45 -7.36
C ASP A 382 -18.50 -4.49 -6.23
N LEU A 383 -18.67 -5.76 -6.58
CA LEU A 383 -18.63 -6.86 -5.61
C LEU A 383 -17.23 -7.13 -5.07
N GLN A 384 -16.19 -7.01 -5.89
CA GLN A 384 -14.80 -7.07 -5.43
C GLN A 384 -14.52 -5.96 -4.42
N LEU A 385 -14.96 -4.73 -4.73
CA LEU A 385 -14.76 -3.56 -3.89
C LEU A 385 -15.52 -3.68 -2.57
N LEU A 386 -16.79 -4.10 -2.62
CA LEU A 386 -17.59 -4.33 -1.43
C LEU A 386 -17.01 -5.45 -0.55
N HIS A 387 -16.54 -6.54 -1.16
CA HIS A 387 -15.88 -7.64 -0.46
C HIS A 387 -14.58 -7.18 0.22
N ALA A 388 -13.76 -6.40 -0.49
CA ALA A 388 -12.52 -5.83 0.05
C ALA A 388 -12.79 -4.87 1.23
N ALA A 389 -13.82 -4.01 1.11
CA ALA A 389 -14.23 -3.09 2.15
C ALA A 389 -14.70 -3.83 3.43
N VAL A 390 -15.52 -4.85 3.27
CA VAL A 390 -16.00 -5.68 4.38
C VAL A 390 -14.84 -6.42 5.06
N ARG A 391 -13.88 -6.95 4.29
CA ARG A 391 -12.66 -7.58 4.84
C ARG A 391 -11.74 -6.60 5.56
N SER A 392 -11.58 -5.40 5.00
CA SER A 392 -10.84 -4.29 5.61
C SER A 392 -11.43 -3.93 6.98
N GLN A 393 -12.76 -3.86 7.09
CA GLN A 393 -13.45 -3.62 8.37
C GLN A 393 -13.18 -4.74 9.39
N LEU A 394 -13.16 -6.01 8.97
CA LEU A 394 -12.81 -7.11 9.87
C LEU A 394 -11.39 -7.01 10.41
N ASN A 395 -10.44 -6.68 9.53
CA ASN A 395 -9.04 -6.52 9.93
C ASN A 395 -8.89 -5.41 10.98
N ALA A 396 -9.57 -4.28 10.79
CA ALA A 396 -9.61 -3.20 11.76
C ALA A 396 -10.30 -3.62 13.08
N ALA A 397 -11.40 -4.38 13.01
CA ALA A 397 -12.13 -4.83 14.19
C ALA A 397 -11.33 -5.85 15.03
N ALA A 398 -10.56 -6.73 14.38
CA ALA A 398 -9.71 -7.71 15.04
C ALA A 398 -8.71 -7.06 16.00
N GLN A 399 -8.21 -5.87 15.67
CA GLN A 399 -7.31 -5.09 16.53
C GLN A 399 -7.98 -4.56 17.82
N THR A 400 -9.31 -4.52 17.86
CA THR A 400 -10.10 -3.95 18.97
C THR A 400 -10.79 -5.00 19.85
N ASN A 401 -10.62 -6.30 19.57
CA ASN A 401 -11.31 -7.41 20.24
C ASN A 401 -12.85 -7.24 20.26
N ALA A 402 -13.42 -6.61 19.23
CA ALA A 402 -14.87 -6.47 19.12
C ALA A 402 -15.53 -7.84 18.88
N GLU A 403 -16.64 -8.14 19.57
CA GLU A 403 -17.39 -9.40 19.41
C GLU A 403 -17.87 -9.60 17.96
N TYR A 404 -18.25 -8.51 17.29
CA TYR A 404 -18.61 -8.49 15.87
C TYR A 404 -17.93 -7.30 15.19
N GLY A 405 -17.25 -7.55 14.08
CA GLY A 405 -16.65 -6.50 13.26
C GLY A 405 -17.67 -5.69 12.45
N LEU A 406 -18.83 -6.29 12.15
CA LEU A 406 -19.87 -5.72 11.30
C LEU A 406 -21.13 -5.43 12.11
N THR A 407 -21.28 -4.19 12.55
CA THR A 407 -22.40 -3.72 13.36
C THR A 407 -23.09 -2.51 12.74
N GLY A 408 -24.32 -2.23 13.16
CA GLY A 408 -25.10 -1.03 12.84
C GLY A 408 -25.06 -0.67 11.35
N PRO A 409 -24.28 0.35 10.94
CA PRO A 409 -24.17 0.77 9.53
C PRO A 409 -23.86 -0.36 8.54
N TRP A 410 -23.09 -1.37 8.94
CA TRP A 410 -22.78 -2.50 8.06
C TRP A 410 -23.97 -3.45 7.87
N VAL A 411 -24.80 -3.63 8.91
CA VAL A 411 -26.03 -4.43 8.79
C VAL A 411 -27.03 -3.70 7.89
N ASP A 412 -27.18 -2.39 8.08
CA ASP A 412 -28.04 -1.56 7.22
C ASP A 412 -27.59 -1.62 5.76
N LEU A 413 -26.27 -1.54 5.53
CA LEU A 413 -25.68 -1.68 4.20
C LEU A 413 -25.98 -3.06 3.59
N TYR A 414 -25.81 -4.14 4.36
CA TYR A 414 -26.11 -5.49 3.88
C TYR A 414 -27.58 -5.64 3.45
N GLU A 415 -28.51 -5.07 4.21
CA GLU A 415 -29.93 -5.11 3.87
C GLU A 415 -30.25 -4.48 2.51
N VAL A 416 -29.50 -3.44 2.12
CA VAL A 416 -29.63 -2.78 0.82
C VAL A 416 -29.02 -3.64 -0.30
N VAL A 417 -27.81 -4.17 -0.09
CA VAL A 417 -27.04 -4.82 -1.17
C VAL A 417 -27.29 -6.32 -1.31
N LYS A 418 -27.89 -7.00 -0.32
CA LYS A 418 -27.98 -8.47 -0.30
C LYS A 418 -28.72 -9.09 -1.49
N ASN A 419 -29.72 -8.41 -2.06
CA ASN A 419 -30.42 -8.92 -3.24
C ASN A 419 -29.46 -9.04 -4.44
N PHE A 420 -28.60 -8.04 -4.63
CA PHE A 420 -27.57 -8.05 -5.67
C PHE A 420 -26.52 -9.13 -5.40
N VAL A 421 -26.10 -9.27 -4.14
CA VAL A 421 -25.18 -10.33 -3.70
C VAL A 421 -25.76 -11.72 -3.96
N TYR A 422 -27.05 -11.94 -3.74
CA TYR A 422 -27.69 -13.23 -4.03
C TYR A 422 -27.75 -13.54 -5.52
N VAL A 423 -28.10 -12.56 -6.35
CA VAL A 423 -28.08 -12.74 -7.83
C VAL A 423 -26.65 -13.01 -8.32
N ALA A 424 -25.64 -12.40 -7.70
CA ALA A 424 -24.24 -12.55 -8.06
C ALA A 424 -23.68 -13.98 -7.90
N PHE A 425 -24.33 -14.85 -7.13
CA PHE A 425 -23.97 -16.29 -7.10
C PHE A 425 -24.15 -16.98 -8.46
N CYS A 426 -25.00 -16.42 -9.33
CA CYS A 426 -25.28 -16.98 -10.64
C CYS A 426 -24.31 -16.50 -11.74
N ASP A 427 -23.31 -15.69 -11.38
CA ASP A 427 -22.29 -15.17 -12.29
C ASP A 427 -20.91 -15.67 -11.84
N PRO A 428 -20.14 -16.37 -12.69
CA PRO A 428 -18.90 -17.02 -12.29
C PRO A 428 -17.78 -16.05 -11.89
N GLU A 429 -17.79 -14.82 -12.42
CA GLU A 429 -16.81 -13.80 -12.05
C GLU A 429 -17.17 -13.14 -10.70
N CYS A 430 -18.46 -13.12 -10.37
CA CYS A 430 -18.98 -12.49 -9.17
C CYS A 430 -19.14 -13.47 -7.99
N ALA A 431 -19.40 -14.74 -8.26
CA ALA A 431 -19.73 -15.76 -7.26
C ALA A 431 -18.67 -15.91 -6.15
N PRO A 432 -17.35 -15.92 -6.42
CA PRO A 432 -16.35 -15.97 -5.34
C PRO A 432 -16.45 -14.79 -4.37
N HIS A 433 -16.80 -13.60 -4.86
CA HIS A 433 -16.92 -12.39 -4.05
C HIS A 433 -18.25 -12.35 -3.30
N ALA A 434 -19.32 -12.85 -3.91
CA ALA A 434 -20.61 -13.04 -3.23
C ALA A 434 -20.50 -14.04 -2.07
N VAL A 435 -19.84 -15.18 -2.28
CA VAL A 435 -19.51 -16.16 -1.23
C VAL A 435 -18.69 -15.51 -0.12
N GLY A 436 -17.64 -14.78 -0.47
CA GLY A 436 -16.79 -14.09 0.51
C GLY A 436 -17.57 -13.09 1.36
N LEU A 437 -18.43 -12.29 0.74
CA LEU A 437 -19.31 -11.34 1.43
C LEU A 437 -20.29 -12.03 2.38
N VAL A 438 -21.05 -13.02 1.89
CA VAL A 438 -22.02 -13.76 2.70
C VAL A 438 -21.33 -14.44 3.88
N THR A 439 -20.22 -15.14 3.63
CA THR A 439 -19.41 -15.77 4.67
C THR A 439 -19.01 -14.75 5.73
N VAL A 440 -18.42 -13.63 5.33
CA VAL A 440 -17.97 -12.62 6.30
C VAL A 440 -19.13 -12.09 7.15
N TYR A 441 -20.28 -11.75 6.57
CA TYR A 441 -21.44 -11.30 7.34
C TYR A 441 -22.01 -12.40 8.26
N MET A 442 -22.03 -13.65 7.81
CA MET A 442 -22.51 -14.76 8.64
C MET A 442 -21.64 -14.95 9.88
N PHE A 443 -20.31 -14.89 9.74
CA PHE A 443 -19.40 -15.16 10.86
C PHE A 443 -19.11 -13.93 11.73
N ASN A 444 -19.21 -12.72 11.19
CA ASN A 444 -18.70 -11.51 11.85
C ASN A 444 -19.74 -10.41 12.06
N SER A 445 -21.03 -10.73 11.92
CA SER A 445 -22.14 -9.82 12.20
C SER A 445 -23.19 -10.49 13.08
N LYS A 446 -24.17 -9.68 13.52
CA LYS A 446 -25.34 -10.18 14.26
C LYS A 446 -26.34 -10.94 13.37
N LEU A 447 -26.18 -10.92 12.05
CA LEU A 447 -27.09 -11.59 11.12
C LEU A 447 -26.95 -13.12 11.21
N ARG A 448 -25.72 -13.65 11.32
CA ARG A 448 -25.46 -15.09 11.49
C ARG A 448 -26.27 -15.98 10.53
N ASP A 449 -27.01 -16.93 11.07
CA ASP A 449 -27.85 -17.90 10.37
C ASP A 449 -29.09 -17.27 9.71
N THR A 450 -29.50 -16.06 10.12
CA THR A 450 -30.66 -15.38 9.52
C THR A 450 -30.47 -15.07 8.03
N ILE A 451 -29.22 -15.00 7.56
CA ILE A 451 -28.89 -14.83 6.14
C ILE A 451 -29.38 -16.04 5.32
N LEU A 452 -29.12 -17.25 5.80
CA LEU A 452 -29.55 -18.49 5.15
C LEU A 452 -31.07 -18.71 5.28
N ALA A 453 -31.68 -18.16 6.33
CA ALA A 453 -33.13 -18.19 6.53
C ALA A 453 -33.89 -17.15 5.68
N ASP A 454 -33.20 -16.20 5.02
CA ASP A 454 -33.86 -15.20 4.17
C ASP A 454 -34.54 -15.90 2.99
N PRO A 455 -35.87 -15.72 2.76
CA PRO A 455 -36.58 -16.35 1.65
C PRO A 455 -35.97 -16.03 0.27
N ARG A 456 -35.27 -14.90 0.13
CA ARG A 456 -34.59 -14.52 -1.10
C ARG A 456 -33.30 -15.31 -1.32
N PHE A 457 -32.64 -15.77 -0.26
CA PHE A 457 -31.52 -16.70 -0.36
C PHE A 457 -31.96 -18.02 -1.03
N ALA A 458 -33.16 -18.50 -0.71
CA ALA A 458 -33.76 -19.66 -1.41
C ALA A 458 -33.98 -19.42 -2.92
N GLY A 459 -34.03 -18.16 -3.36
CA GLY A 459 -34.05 -17.77 -4.77
C GLY A 459 -32.80 -18.19 -5.53
N ILE A 460 -31.63 -18.22 -4.87
CA ILE A 460 -30.34 -18.61 -5.47
C ILE A 460 -30.41 -20.03 -6.03
N PHE A 461 -30.97 -20.97 -5.26
CA PHE A 461 -31.16 -22.35 -5.70
C PHE A 461 -32.06 -22.46 -6.93
N ARG A 462 -33.15 -21.68 -6.97
CA ARG A 462 -34.07 -21.66 -8.12
C ARG A 462 -33.39 -21.11 -9.36
N LEU A 463 -32.60 -20.05 -9.22
CA LEU A 463 -31.88 -19.43 -10.33
C LEU A 463 -30.79 -20.36 -10.90
N MET A 464 -29.96 -20.97 -10.04
CA MET A 464 -28.84 -21.81 -10.49
C MET A 464 -29.24 -23.20 -10.98
N TYR A 465 -30.32 -23.79 -10.45
CA TYR A 465 -30.71 -25.17 -10.78
C TYR A 465 -32.00 -25.27 -11.58
N GLY A 466 -32.84 -24.23 -11.61
CA GLY A 466 -34.17 -24.26 -12.22
C GLY A 466 -34.27 -23.64 -13.61
N ASN A 467 -33.22 -22.97 -14.10
CA ASN A 467 -33.26 -22.29 -15.38
C ASN A 467 -32.63 -23.15 -16.49
N GLU A 468 -33.48 -23.80 -17.29
CA GLU A 468 -33.05 -24.60 -18.44
C GLU A 468 -32.23 -23.77 -19.45
N ALA A 469 -32.48 -22.46 -19.57
CA ALA A 469 -31.74 -21.59 -20.46
C ALA A 469 -30.27 -21.39 -20.02
N LEU A 470 -30.00 -21.46 -18.71
CA LEU A 470 -28.65 -21.41 -18.17
C LEU A 470 -27.88 -22.71 -18.44
N GLN A 471 -28.57 -23.86 -18.50
CA GLN A 471 -27.95 -25.16 -18.75
C GLN A 471 -27.35 -25.30 -20.16
N ASN A 472 -27.74 -24.45 -21.11
CA ASN A 472 -27.12 -24.44 -22.46
C ASN A 472 -25.73 -23.78 -22.49
N GLY A 473 -25.33 -23.10 -21.41
CA GLY A 473 -23.96 -22.58 -21.19
C GLY A 473 -23.26 -23.37 -20.07
N GLU A 474 -23.13 -24.69 -20.26
CA GLU A 474 -22.82 -25.68 -19.21
C GLU A 474 -21.66 -25.28 -18.29
N ASP A 475 -20.54 -24.79 -18.83
CA ASP A 475 -19.32 -24.54 -18.05
C ASP A 475 -19.50 -23.44 -16.99
N HIS A 476 -20.16 -22.33 -17.32
CA HIS A 476 -20.32 -21.20 -16.40
C HIS A 476 -21.25 -21.55 -15.23
N VAL A 477 -22.35 -22.26 -15.53
CA VAL A 477 -23.31 -22.68 -14.50
C VAL A 477 -22.69 -23.72 -13.59
N MET A 478 -21.95 -24.69 -14.14
CA MET A 478 -21.25 -25.68 -13.34
C MET A 478 -20.22 -25.04 -12.40
N ALA A 479 -19.52 -23.99 -12.85
CA ALA A 479 -18.61 -23.23 -11.99
C ALA A 479 -19.34 -22.55 -10.82
N CYS A 480 -20.46 -21.86 -11.09
CA CYS A 480 -21.28 -21.23 -10.05
C CYS A 480 -21.85 -22.25 -9.06
N GLN A 481 -22.40 -23.37 -9.56
CA GLN A 481 -22.90 -24.47 -8.74
C GLN A 481 -21.80 -25.06 -7.86
N PHE A 482 -20.61 -25.30 -8.42
CA PHE A 482 -19.46 -25.82 -7.67
C PHE A 482 -19.02 -24.86 -6.55
N ILE A 483 -18.94 -23.56 -6.84
CA ILE A 483 -18.59 -22.52 -5.86
C ILE A 483 -19.64 -22.47 -4.73
N PHE A 484 -20.93 -22.47 -5.09
CA PHE A 484 -22.03 -22.41 -4.12
C PHE A 484 -22.11 -23.67 -3.26
N GLU A 485 -21.95 -24.85 -3.85
CA GLU A 485 -21.94 -26.13 -3.12
C GLU A 485 -20.75 -26.22 -2.17
N SER A 486 -19.57 -25.75 -2.59
CA SER A 486 -18.40 -25.65 -1.71
C SER A 486 -18.69 -24.72 -0.52
N PHE A 487 -19.28 -23.55 -0.77
CA PHE A 487 -19.73 -22.65 0.30
C PHE A 487 -20.70 -23.31 1.28
N LEU A 488 -21.70 -24.07 0.81
CA LEU A 488 -22.63 -24.77 1.70
C LEU A 488 -21.93 -25.83 2.55
N LYS A 489 -20.96 -26.57 1.99
CA LYS A 489 -20.16 -27.55 2.73
C LYS A 489 -19.31 -26.89 3.80
N ASP A 490 -18.61 -25.82 3.47
CA ASP A 490 -17.73 -25.10 4.41
C ASP A 490 -18.55 -24.48 5.54
N THR A 491 -19.72 -23.92 5.19
CA THR A 491 -20.67 -23.36 6.16
C THR A 491 -21.25 -24.44 7.08
N PHE A 492 -21.57 -25.62 6.53
CA PHE A 492 -22.04 -26.76 7.33
C PHE A 492 -20.94 -27.28 8.27
N ALA A 493 -19.71 -27.42 7.77
CA ALA A 493 -18.55 -27.89 8.55
C ALA A 493 -18.19 -26.95 9.71
N SER A 494 -18.63 -25.69 9.66
CA SER A 494 -18.42 -24.71 10.73
C SER A 494 -19.27 -24.98 11.98
N GLY A 495 -20.20 -25.95 11.95
CA GLY A 495 -20.97 -26.39 13.11
C GLY A 495 -22.19 -25.54 13.44
N ALA A 496 -22.78 -25.76 14.62
CA ALA A 496 -23.97 -25.04 15.06
C ALA A 496 -23.68 -23.55 15.37
N PRO A 497 -24.59 -22.62 15.04
CA PRO A 497 -25.93 -22.85 14.48
C PRO A 497 -25.98 -22.99 12.94
N LEU A 498 -24.86 -22.80 12.24
CA LEU A 498 -24.82 -22.69 10.78
C LEU A 498 -25.13 -24.00 10.06
N ASN A 499 -24.67 -25.14 10.59
CA ASN A 499 -24.99 -26.46 10.03
C ASN A 499 -26.51 -26.73 9.95
N THR A 500 -27.24 -26.32 10.99
CA THR A 500 -28.68 -26.46 11.10
C THR A 500 -29.37 -25.53 10.10
N ALA A 501 -28.88 -24.30 9.97
CA ALA A 501 -29.39 -23.33 9.00
C ALA A 501 -29.20 -23.80 7.54
N VAL A 502 -28.05 -24.40 7.20
CA VAL A 502 -27.80 -25.01 5.87
C VAL A 502 -28.77 -26.16 5.60
N GLN A 503 -28.96 -27.08 6.55
CA GLN A 503 -29.92 -28.18 6.43
C GLN A 503 -31.35 -27.67 6.25
N GLN A 504 -31.75 -26.64 7.00
CA GLN A 504 -33.06 -26.02 6.91
C GLN A 504 -33.26 -25.34 5.55
N ALA A 505 -32.28 -24.59 5.05
CA ALA A 505 -32.33 -23.95 3.74
C ALA A 505 -32.51 -24.99 2.61
N LEU A 506 -31.72 -26.07 2.62
CA LEU A 506 -31.83 -27.16 1.64
C LEU A 506 -33.17 -27.90 1.75
N SER A 507 -33.63 -28.20 2.97
CA SER A 507 -34.92 -28.86 3.20
C SER A 507 -36.11 -28.00 2.80
N HIS A 508 -36.00 -26.68 2.99
CA HIS A 508 -37.01 -25.73 2.53
C HIS A 508 -37.04 -25.65 1.00
N PHE A 509 -35.88 -25.62 0.35
CA PHE A 509 -35.78 -25.65 -1.11
C PHE A 509 -36.36 -26.94 -1.70
N SER A 510 -36.04 -28.10 -1.12
CA SER A 510 -36.55 -29.39 -1.59
C SER A 510 -38.08 -29.49 -1.49
N LYS A 511 -38.69 -28.84 -0.50
CA LYS A 511 -40.16 -28.81 -0.31
C LYS A 511 -40.85 -27.77 -1.17
N SER A 512 -40.26 -26.58 -1.32
CA SER A 512 -40.86 -25.45 -2.03
C SER A 512 -40.78 -25.58 -3.56
N THR A 513 -39.73 -26.23 -4.08
CA THR A 513 -39.54 -26.46 -5.51
C THR A 513 -39.05 -27.89 -5.79
N PRO A 514 -39.91 -28.90 -5.59
CA PRO A 514 -39.53 -30.31 -5.66
C PRO A 514 -39.06 -30.73 -7.06
N THR A 515 -39.61 -30.14 -8.13
CA THR A 515 -39.22 -30.43 -9.52
C THR A 515 -37.79 -30.00 -9.83
N VAL A 516 -37.43 -28.76 -9.46
CA VAL A 516 -36.07 -28.24 -9.64
C VAL A 516 -35.08 -29.04 -8.79
N PHE A 517 -35.44 -29.35 -7.54
CA PHE A 517 -34.59 -30.14 -6.66
C PHE A 517 -34.37 -31.58 -7.17
N ALA A 518 -35.40 -32.20 -7.75
CA ALA A 518 -35.30 -33.53 -8.36
C ALA A 518 -34.28 -33.56 -9.52
N ASN A 519 -34.08 -32.44 -10.20
CA ASN A 519 -33.11 -32.28 -11.29
C ASN A 519 -31.72 -31.83 -10.81
N ALA A 520 -31.52 -31.61 -9.51
CA ALA A 520 -30.25 -31.18 -8.91
C ALA A 520 -29.60 -32.33 -8.09
N PRO A 521 -28.97 -33.33 -8.74
CA PRO A 521 -28.45 -34.52 -8.05
C PRO A 521 -27.36 -34.20 -7.03
N SER A 522 -26.55 -33.16 -7.27
CA SER A 522 -25.51 -32.70 -6.34
C SER A 522 -26.11 -32.18 -5.03
N LEU A 523 -27.19 -31.38 -5.08
CA LEU A 523 -27.89 -30.90 -3.89
C LEU A 523 -28.59 -32.03 -3.13
N GLN A 524 -29.16 -33.02 -3.84
CA GLN A 524 -29.73 -34.20 -3.20
C GLN A 524 -28.68 -35.00 -2.44
N LYS A 525 -27.48 -35.14 -3.03
CA LYS A 525 -26.34 -35.79 -2.39
C LYS A 525 -25.93 -35.02 -1.13
N LEU A 526 -25.77 -33.70 -1.23
CA LEU A 526 -25.45 -32.83 -0.09
C LEU A 526 -26.46 -32.95 1.05
N LEU A 527 -27.76 -32.89 0.76
CA LEU A 527 -28.80 -32.99 1.80
C LEU A 527 -28.73 -34.34 2.52
N LYS A 528 -28.46 -35.44 1.81
CA LYS A 528 -28.28 -36.77 2.42
C LYS A 528 -27.01 -36.86 3.25
N GLU A 529 -25.90 -36.30 2.76
CA GLU A 529 -24.63 -36.25 3.49
C GLU A 529 -24.76 -35.45 4.78
N PHE A 530 -25.41 -34.29 4.74
CA PHE A 530 -25.64 -33.45 5.91
C PHE A 530 -26.61 -34.07 6.90
N ALA A 531 -27.61 -34.84 6.45
CA ALA A 531 -28.54 -35.52 7.35
C ALA A 531 -27.92 -36.76 8.05
N ALA A 532 -26.79 -37.26 7.54
CA ALA A 532 -26.09 -38.41 8.11
C ALA A 532 -25.04 -38.04 9.18
N GLN A 533 -24.66 -36.76 9.24
CA GLN A 533 -23.77 -36.19 10.26
C GLN A 533 -24.60 -35.55 11.37
#